data_AF-A0A2N5IQL6-F1
#
_entry.id   AF-A0A2N5IQL6-F1
#
_cell.length_a   1.000
_cell.length_b   1.000
_cell.length_c   1.000
_cell.angle_alpha   90.00
_cell.angle_beta   90.00
_cell.angle_gamma   90.00
#
_symmetry.space_group_name_H-M   'P 1'
#
loop_
_entity.id
_entity.type
_entity.pdbx_description
1 polymer ?
#
loop_
_entity_poly.entity_id
_entity_poly.type
_entity_poly.pdbx_seq_one_letter_code
_entity_poly.pdbx_strand_id
1 'polypeptide(L)' 'MSRRETRSRLERLTPTMRELLIALLNHTMLPANSNNSRTFAALEERGLIQPDFYDNWALTDEGHKTARDLLKRR' A
#
# COMPACT_ATOMS: atom_id res chain seq x y z
N MET A 1 -4.09 -9.63 -17.58
CA MET A 1 -4.97 -8.77 -16.74
C MET A 1 -5.34 -7.52 -17.52
N SER A 2 -6.63 -7.15 -17.53
CA SER A 2 -7.13 -6.02 -18.34
C SER A 2 -7.03 -4.70 -17.57
N ARG A 3 -6.72 -3.58 -18.25
CA ARG A 3 -6.59 -2.23 -17.64
C ARG A 3 -7.81 -1.79 -16.81
N ARG A 4 -8.99 -2.37 -17.09
CA ARG A 4 -10.26 -2.08 -16.40
C ARG A 4 -10.30 -2.65 -14.98
N GLU A 5 -9.72 -3.83 -14.75
CA GLU A 5 -9.69 -4.49 -13.44
C GLU A 5 -8.76 -3.77 -12.47
N THR A 6 -7.58 -3.35 -12.96
CA THR A 6 -6.63 -2.54 -12.19
C THR A 6 -7.24 -1.19 -11.77
N ARG A 7 -8.06 -0.58 -12.63
CA ARG A 7 -8.80 0.65 -12.30
C ARG A 7 -9.80 0.44 -11.15
N SER A 8 -10.63 -0.59 -11.21
CA SER A 8 -11.60 -0.91 -10.15
C SER A 8 -10.93 -1.19 -8.79
N ARG A 9 -9.76 -1.84 -8.81
CA ARG A 9 -9.03 -2.19 -7.59
C ARG A 9 -8.40 -0.96 -6.91
N LEU A 10 -7.88 0.00 -7.70
CA LEU A 10 -7.35 1.28 -7.20
C LEU A 10 -8.43 2.24 -6.71
N GLU A 11 -9.62 2.25 -7.34
CA GLU A 11 -10.75 3.09 -6.90
C GLU A 11 -11.28 2.70 -5.52
N ARG A 12 -11.03 1.46 -5.05
CA ARG A 12 -11.42 0.97 -3.73
C ARG A 12 -10.48 1.37 -2.59
N LEU A 13 -9.38 2.07 -2.87
CA LEU A 13 -8.48 2.58 -1.83
C LEU A 13 -8.98 3.92 -1.30
N THR A 14 -9.13 4.02 0.02
CA THR A 14 -9.45 5.28 0.71
C THR A 14 -8.30 6.29 0.56
N PRO A 15 -8.53 7.59 0.77
CA PRO A 15 -7.46 8.60 0.72
C PRO A 15 -6.28 8.26 1.64
N THR A 16 -6.55 7.85 2.89
CA THR A 16 -5.52 7.46 3.86
C THR A 16 -4.70 6.25 3.40
N MET A 17 -5.34 5.26 2.77
CA MET A 17 -4.63 4.10 2.20
C MET A 17 -3.66 4.53 1.09
N ARG A 18 -4.09 5.45 0.22
CA ARG A 18 -3.25 5.96 -0.87
C ARG A 18 -2.06 6.73 -0.33
N GLU A 19 -2.27 7.59 0.66
CA GLU A 19 -1.19 8.33 1.33
C GLU A 19 -0.19 7.39 2.00
N LEU A 20 -0.67 6.35 2.67
CA LEU A 20 0.21 5.36 3.31
C LEU A 20 1.09 4.63 2.28
N LEU A 21 0.50 4.17 1.17
CA LEU A 21 1.26 3.50 0.11
C LEU A 21 2.32 4.42 -0.50
N ILE A 22 2.02 5.71 -0.65
CA ILE A 22 2.99 6.71 -1.13
C ILE A 22 4.09 6.95 -0.07
N ALA A 23 3.75 7.01 1.22
CA ALA A 23 4.72 7.17 2.30
C ALA A 23 5.70 5.98 2.35
N LEU A 24 5.20 4.75 2.28
CA LEU A 24 6.03 3.55 2.23
C LEU A 24 6.91 3.50 0.97
N LEU A 25 6.40 3.95 -0.18
CA LEU A 25 7.19 4.06 -1.41
C LEU A 25 8.37 5.04 -1.26
N ASN A 26 8.19 6.09 -0.45
CA ASN A 26 9.23 7.09 -0.16
C ASN A 26 10.16 6.67 0.99
N HIS A 27 10.22 5.37 1.31
CA HIS A 27 11.08 4.77 2.34
C HIS A 27 10.81 5.25 3.78
N THR A 28 9.58 5.67 4.09
CA THR A 28 9.18 5.89 5.49
C THR A 28 9.20 4.57 6.25
N MET A 29 10.01 4.48 7.31
CA MET A 29 10.04 3.31 8.20
C MET A 29 8.86 3.37 9.17
N LEU A 30 7.99 2.36 9.13
CA LEU A 30 6.80 2.24 9.97
C LEU A 30 6.81 0.89 10.68
N PRO A 31 7.13 0.81 11.98
CA PRO A 31 7.17 -0.46 12.71
C PRO A 31 5.79 -1.13 12.78
N ALA A 32 5.68 -2.39 12.39
CA ALA A 32 4.41 -3.11 12.27
C ALA A 32 3.70 -3.31 13.61
N ASN A 33 4.47 -3.49 14.69
CA ASN A 33 3.95 -3.68 16.05
C ASN A 33 3.20 -2.47 16.63
N SER A 34 3.50 -1.27 16.16
CA SER A 34 2.91 0.00 16.63
C SER A 34 2.02 0.67 15.57
N ASN A 35 2.06 0.17 14.34
CA ASN A 35 1.26 0.64 13.21
C ASN A 35 0.26 -0.43 12.77
N ASN A 36 -0.61 -0.86 13.69
CA ASN A 36 -1.56 -1.96 13.49
C ASN A 36 -3.02 -1.49 13.34
N SER A 37 -3.23 -0.25 12.88
CA SER A 37 -4.58 0.28 12.68
C SER A 37 -5.34 -0.49 11.59
N ARG A 38 -6.67 -0.33 11.55
CA ARG A 38 -7.54 -0.91 10.50
C ARG A 38 -7.06 -0.60 9.08
N THR A 39 -6.36 0.50 8.88
CA THR A 39 -5.80 0.88 7.57
C THR A 39 -4.67 -0.05 7.15
N PHE A 40 -3.75 -0.39 8.06
CA PHE A 40 -2.66 -1.33 7.78
C PHE A 40 -3.19 -2.73 7.55
N ALA A 41 -4.06 -3.22 8.43
CA ALA A 41 -4.70 -4.53 8.28
C ALA A 41 -5.43 -4.65 6.93
N ALA A 42 -6.19 -3.63 6.55
CA ALA A 42 -6.89 -3.63 5.27
C ALA A 42 -5.95 -3.62 4.05
N LEU A 43 -4.78 -2.98 4.12
CA LEU A 43 -3.78 -3.00 3.05
C LEU A 43 -3.04 -4.33 2.97
N GLU A 44 -2.75 -4.94 4.12
CA GLU A 44 -2.16 -6.27 4.25
C GLU A 44 -3.12 -7.35 3.70
N GLU A 45 -4.40 -7.32 4.09
CA GLU A 45 -5.45 -8.21 3.56
C GLU A 45 -5.58 -8.11 2.02
N ARG A 46 -5.28 -6.94 1.45
CA ARG A 46 -5.29 -6.71 -0.01
C ARG A 46 -3.98 -7.17 -0.69
N GLY A 47 -2.99 -7.60 0.08
CA GLY A 47 -1.67 -8.02 -0.36
C GLY A 47 -0.78 -6.87 -0.84
N LEU A 48 -1.03 -5.64 -0.37
CA LEU A 48 -0.30 -4.45 -0.83
C LEU A 48 0.89 -4.10 0.07
N ILE A 49 0.81 -4.47 1.35
CA ILE A 49 1.90 -4.33 2.31
C ILE A 49 2.09 -5.63 3.07
N GLN A 50 3.27 -5.80 3.65
CA GLN A 50 3.59 -6.91 4.56
C GLN A 50 4.69 -6.46 5.52
N PRO A 51 4.85 -7.10 6.69
CA PRO A 51 6.03 -6.90 7.53
C PRO A 51 7.29 -7.38 6.77
N ASP A 52 8.38 -6.62 6.88
CA ASP A 52 9.70 -7.01 6.40
C ASP A 52 10.49 -7.78 7.47
N PHE A 53 11.76 -8.09 7.17
CA PHE A 53 12.64 -8.82 8.08
C PHE A 53 12.93 -8.06 9.40
N TYR A 54 12.74 -6.74 9.43
CA TYR A 54 12.98 -5.88 10.58
C TYR A 54 11.68 -5.47 11.28
N ASP A 55 10.57 -6.19 11.04
CA ASP A 55 9.24 -5.88 11.55
C ASP A 55 8.74 -4.47 11.18
N ASN A 56 9.18 -3.92 10.04
CA ASN A 56 8.61 -2.72 9.46
C ASN A 56 7.61 -3.06 8.37
N TRP A 57 6.58 -2.23 8.19
CA TRP A 57 5.73 -2.34 7.02
C TRP A 57 6.54 -2.00 5.77
N ALA A 58 6.48 -2.89 4.78
CA ALA A 58 7.04 -2.72 3.47
C ALA A 58 5.97 -2.95 2.40
N LEU A 59 6.15 -2.33 1.24
CA LEU A 59 5.32 -2.60 0.07
C LEU A 59 5.66 -3.98 -0.50
N THR A 60 4.64 -4.75 -0.86
CA THR A 60 4.81 -5.92 -1.74
C THR A 60 5.11 -5.46 -3.17
N ASP A 61 5.38 -6.38 -4.09
CA ASP A 61 5.54 -6.04 -5.51
C ASP A 61 4.29 -5.37 -6.10
N GLU A 62 3.09 -5.88 -5.76
CA GLU A 62 1.82 -5.28 -6.17
C GLU A 62 1.59 -3.94 -5.47
N GLY A 63 2.01 -3.81 -4.19
CA GLY A 63 2.02 -2.55 -3.46
C GLY A 63 2.86 -1.47 -4.15
N HIS A 64 4.09 -1.81 -4.57
CA HIS A 64 4.97 -0.91 -5.31
C HIS A 64 4.36 -0.44 -6.63
N LYS A 65 3.82 -1.38 -7.41
CA LYS A 65 3.14 -1.05 -8.66
C LYS A 65 1.95 -0.14 -8.43
N THR A 66 1.13 -0.45 -7.44
CA THR A 66 -0.05 0.32 -7.03
C THR A 66 0.34 1.74 -6.62
N ALA A 67 1.35 1.89 -5.76
CA ALA A 67 1.85 3.19 -5.30
C ALA A 67 2.40 4.05 -6.45
N ARG A 68 3.15 3.46 -7.38
CA ARG A 68 3.65 4.16 -8.58
C ARG A 68 2.52 4.59 -9.51
N ASP A 69 1.48 3.78 -9.67
CA ASP A 69 0.31 4.14 -10.48
C ASP A 69 -0.51 5.27 -9.85
N LEU A 70 -0.53 5.38 -8.51
CA LEU A 70 -1.14 6.51 -7.80
C LEU A 70 -0.40 7.83 -8.08
N LEU A 71 0.94 7.82 -8.12
CA LEU A 71 1.73 9.02 -8.41
C LEU A 71 1.52 9.55 -9.84
N LYS A 72 1.36 8.66 -10.83
CA LYS A 72 1.11 9.05 -12.24
C LYS A 72 -0.26 9.68 -12.48
N ARG A 73 -1.18 9.57 -11.51
CA ARG A 73 -2.57 10.05 -11.62
C ARG A 73 -2.83 11.33 -10.83
N ARG A 74 -1.83 11.82 -10.08
CA ARG A 74 -1.84 13.19 -9.54
C ARG A 74 -1.45 14.16 -10.64
#